data_AF-A0A534RCU4-F1
#
_entry.id   AF-A0A534RCU4-F1
#
_cell.length_a   1.000
_cell.length_b   1.000
_cell.length_c   1.000
_cell.angle_alpha   90.00
_cell.angle_beta   90.00
_cell.angle_gamma   90.00
#
_symmetry.space_group_name_H-M   'P 1'
#
loop_
_entity.id
_entity.type
_entity.pdbx_description
1 polymer ?
#
loop_
_entity_poly.entity_id
_entity_poly.type
_entity_poly.pdbx_seq_one_letter_code
_entity_poly.pdbx_strand_id
1 'polypeptide(L)'
;MGIGSSPRGATVSPTGRRSAWSRTSDVLDQFSRFVMRNARTVEFVTLALATAGIYTAFTLPTSVFPQTAFPRVVILVDSGVMPADQMMATITRPIEEAMNDIPGVESIRSATSRGSAEINVFFDWKVDMIQSLMFVQGRLAQLAGQIPTTASLQVWRLTFSAFPIIGISLTAPDRDIADVWETARYVIKPRLARVKGVARVDLVGGREPEFHVVADPAKLAAGGLTLADLVDRLRATNLVAPAGMLEENHQLYLALVSGRLASADDI
;
A
#
# COMPACT_ATOMS: atom_id res chain seq x y z
N MET A 1 62.66 -72.14 54.76
CA MET A 1 63.73 -71.87 53.78
C MET A 1 63.04 -71.59 52.44
N GLY A 2 63.17 -70.37 51.87
CA GLY A 2 62.61 -69.90 50.58
C GLY A 2 61.12 -69.53 50.63
N ILE A 3 60.65 -68.26 50.60
CA ILE A 3 60.74 -67.14 49.64
C ILE A 3 59.95 -67.37 48.33
N GLY A 4 59.01 -66.46 48.03
CA GLY A 4 58.35 -66.29 46.72
C GLY A 4 56.95 -65.64 46.82
N SER A 5 56.84 -64.36 47.17
CA SER A 5 56.62 -63.20 46.26
C SER A 5 55.24 -63.14 45.57
N SER A 6 54.37 -62.29 46.11
CA SER A 6 53.08 -61.84 45.57
C SER A 6 53.24 -60.76 44.47
N PRO A 7 52.40 -60.69 43.42
CA PRO A 7 52.52 -59.69 42.37
C PRO A 7 51.90 -58.34 42.76
N ARG A 8 52.55 -57.27 42.29
CA ARG A 8 52.24 -55.85 42.49
C ARG A 8 51.02 -55.42 41.65
N GLY A 9 50.21 -54.54 42.24
CA GLY A 9 49.09 -53.87 41.60
C GLY A 9 49.50 -52.99 40.42
N ALA A 10 48.66 -53.00 39.39
CA ALA A 10 48.76 -52.15 38.22
C ALA A 10 48.41 -50.70 38.57
N THR A 11 49.37 -49.79 38.42
CA THR A 11 49.16 -48.33 38.43
C THR A 11 48.75 -47.88 37.04
N VAL A 12 47.50 -47.47 36.87
CA VAL A 12 47.02 -46.78 35.65
C VAL A 12 47.43 -45.31 35.75
N SER A 13 48.30 -44.85 34.85
CA SER A 13 48.65 -43.44 34.67
C SER A 13 47.61 -42.72 33.80
N PRO A 14 47.01 -41.59 34.23
CA PRO A 14 46.13 -40.80 33.38
C PRO A 14 46.96 -39.78 32.59
N THR A 15 47.56 -40.20 31.48
CA THR A 15 48.19 -39.30 30.50
C THR A 15 47.19 -38.93 29.41
N GLY A 16 46.91 -37.63 29.23
CA GLY A 16 46.49 -37.12 27.91
C GLY A 16 45.27 -36.19 27.77
N ARG A 17 44.83 -35.41 28.78
CA ARG A 17 43.76 -34.39 28.59
C ARG A 17 44.06 -32.98 29.15
N ARG A 18 45.32 -32.55 29.17
CA ARG A 18 45.72 -31.24 29.75
C ARG A 18 46.27 -30.17 28.77
N SER A 19 46.40 -30.46 27.48
CA SER A 19 47.12 -29.56 26.54
C SER A 19 46.26 -28.49 25.84
N ALA A 20 44.94 -28.55 25.95
CA ALA A 20 44.04 -27.52 25.38
C ALA A 20 43.83 -26.34 26.33
N TRP A 21 43.84 -26.59 27.64
CA TRP A 21 43.49 -25.59 28.66
C TRP A 21 44.63 -24.63 29.01
N SER A 22 45.90 -25.01 28.83
CA SER A 22 47.05 -24.14 29.11
C SER A 22 47.23 -23.03 28.07
N ARG A 23 46.95 -23.31 26.79
CA ARG A 23 47.04 -22.29 25.74
C ARG A 23 45.98 -21.19 25.89
N THR A 24 44.81 -21.52 26.43
CA THR A 24 43.76 -20.54 26.71
C THR A 24 44.12 -19.61 27.88
N SER A 25 44.74 -20.12 28.95
CA SER A 25 45.17 -19.27 30.07
C SER A 25 46.26 -18.30 29.67
N ASP A 26 47.22 -18.74 28.85
CA ASP A 26 48.33 -17.88 28.40
C ASP A 26 47.84 -16.69 27.54
N VAL A 27 46.83 -16.92 26.69
CA VAL A 27 46.21 -15.88 25.87
C VAL A 27 45.42 -14.89 26.72
N LEU A 28 44.69 -15.36 27.73
CA LEU A 28 43.94 -14.50 28.65
C LEU A 28 44.88 -13.65 29.53
N ASP A 29 46.00 -14.23 29.99
CA ASP A 29 47.01 -13.52 30.78
C ASP A 29 47.81 -12.52 29.93
N GLN A 30 48.05 -12.83 28.66
CA GLN A 30 48.66 -11.90 27.71
C GLN A 30 47.70 -10.74 27.37
N PHE A 31 46.41 -11.03 27.20
CA PHE A 31 45.37 -10.03 26.97
C PHE A 31 45.19 -9.10 28.18
N SER A 32 45.11 -9.66 29.39
CA SER A 32 45.03 -8.90 30.65
C SER A 32 46.22 -7.94 30.82
N ARG A 33 47.44 -8.43 30.59
CA ARG A 33 48.66 -7.58 30.63
C ARG A 33 48.63 -6.49 29.56
N PHE A 34 48.10 -6.77 28.37
CA PHE A 34 47.95 -5.77 27.30
C PHE A 34 46.91 -4.69 27.65
N VAL A 35 45.78 -5.07 28.24
CA VAL A 35 44.73 -4.14 28.71
C VAL A 35 45.26 -3.26 29.84
N MET A 36 45.93 -3.84 30.85
CA MET A 36 46.50 -3.06 31.96
C MET A 36 47.61 -2.10 31.50
N ARG A 37 48.44 -2.50 30.51
CA ARG A 37 49.49 -1.63 29.96
C ARG A 37 48.92 -0.46 29.16
N ASN A 38 47.75 -0.62 28.54
CA ASN A 38 47.09 0.40 27.71
C ASN A 38 45.80 0.93 28.35
N ALA A 39 45.70 0.93 29.69
CA ALA A 39 44.46 1.20 30.42
C ALA A 39 43.78 2.53 30.00
N ARG A 40 44.55 3.60 29.77
CA ARG A 40 44.03 4.90 29.31
C ARG A 40 43.39 4.84 27.92
N THR A 41 43.98 4.08 26.99
CA THR A 41 43.42 3.88 25.64
C THR A 41 42.15 3.06 25.69
N VAL A 42 42.12 2.02 26.54
CA VAL A 42 40.94 1.18 26.73
C VAL A 42 39.79 2.00 27.33
N GLU A 43 40.05 2.79 28.37
CA GLU A 43 39.07 3.68 28.98
C GLU A 43 38.51 4.70 27.97
N PHE A 44 39.37 5.34 27.17
CA PHE A 44 38.95 6.26 26.12
C PHE A 44 38.06 5.57 25.08
N VAL A 45 38.44 4.39 24.59
CA VAL A 45 37.66 3.64 23.60
C VAL A 45 36.32 3.19 24.19
N THR A 46 36.28 2.74 25.44
CA THR A 46 35.03 2.38 26.12
C THR A 46 34.12 3.59 26.29
N LEU A 47 34.66 4.75 26.67
CA LEU A 47 33.88 5.99 26.81
C LEU A 47 33.37 6.49 25.44
N ALA A 48 34.20 6.40 24.40
CA ALA A 48 33.82 6.74 23.03
C ALA A 48 32.69 5.82 22.52
N LEU A 49 32.77 4.51 22.79
CA LEU A 49 31.71 3.56 22.43
C LEU A 49 30.44 3.78 23.25
N ALA A 50 30.55 4.10 24.54
CA ALA A 50 29.40 4.38 25.38
C ALA A 50 28.67 5.65 24.93
N THR A 51 29.41 6.73 24.62
CA THR A 51 28.83 7.97 24.11
C THR A 51 28.22 7.79 22.71
N ALA A 52 28.89 7.06 21.81
CA ALA A 52 28.34 6.69 20.50
C ALA A 52 27.07 5.82 20.63
N GLY A 53 27.06 4.89 21.59
CA GLY A 53 25.90 4.05 21.89
C GLY A 53 24.71 4.86 22.43
N ILE A 54 24.95 5.79 23.35
CA ILE A 54 23.93 6.71 23.86
C ILE A 54 23.37 7.59 22.73
N TYR A 55 24.24 8.16 21.91
CA TYR A 55 23.82 8.95 20.75
C TYR A 55 22.97 8.13 19.77
N THR A 56 23.38 6.90 19.48
CA THR A 56 22.66 5.99 18.60
C THR A 56 21.31 5.57 19.19
N ALA A 57 21.24 5.35 20.50
CA ALA A 57 19.99 4.99 21.20
C ALA A 57 18.93 6.10 21.09
N PHE A 58 19.33 7.37 21.11
CA PHE A 58 18.40 8.51 20.95
C PHE A 58 18.12 8.89 19.50
N THR A 59 18.96 8.51 18.55
CA THR A 59 18.78 8.82 17.12
C THR A 59 18.16 7.69 16.31
N LEU A 60 18.06 6.48 16.88
CA LEU A 60 17.48 5.33 16.19
C LEU A 60 15.98 5.60 15.90
N PRO A 61 15.55 5.53 14.64
CA PRO A 61 14.13 5.66 14.31
C PRO A 61 13.36 4.49 14.93
N THR A 62 12.39 4.81 15.78
CA THR A 62 11.46 3.83 16.34
C THR A 62 10.33 3.59 15.34
N SER A 63 10.05 2.32 15.05
CA SER A 63 8.91 1.91 14.24
C SER A 63 8.14 0.82 14.97
N VAL A 64 6.82 0.96 15.05
CA VAL A 64 5.93 -0.04 15.66
C VAL A 64 5.89 -1.31 14.81
N PHE A 65 6.06 -1.17 13.49
CA PHE A 65 6.08 -2.28 12.54
C PHE A 65 7.47 -2.44 11.91
N PRO A 66 7.94 -3.68 11.68
CA PRO A 66 9.15 -3.90 10.91
C PRO A 66 8.96 -3.38 9.47
N GLN A 67 10.03 -2.84 8.88
CA GLN A 67 10.01 -2.44 7.47
C GLN A 67 10.15 -3.66 6.58
N THR A 68 9.08 -4.44 6.44
CA THR A 68 9.01 -5.55 5.49
C THR A 68 7.89 -5.29 4.48
N ALA A 69 8.05 -5.79 3.25
CA ALA A 69 6.99 -5.75 2.28
C ALA A 69 5.94 -6.79 2.67
N PHE A 70 4.71 -6.36 2.92
CA PHE A 70 3.61 -7.30 3.16
C PHE A 70 3.27 -7.96 1.82
N PRO A 71 3.26 -9.30 1.71
CA PRO A 71 3.18 -9.99 0.43
C PRO A 71 1.73 -10.10 -0.06
N ARG A 72 1.07 -8.95 -0.23
CA ARG A 72 -0.32 -8.85 -0.69
C ARG A 72 -0.47 -7.73 -1.71
N VAL A 73 -1.09 -8.05 -2.83
CA VAL A 73 -1.59 -7.06 -3.79
C VAL A 73 -3.12 -7.06 -3.70
N VAL A 74 -3.69 -5.86 -3.67
CA VAL A 74 -5.14 -5.65 -3.61
C VAL A 74 -5.57 -5.05 -4.96
N ILE A 75 -6.59 -5.67 -5.55
CA ILE A 75 -7.24 -5.23 -6.79
C ILE A 75 -8.67 -4.87 -6.42
N LEU A 76 -9.02 -3.58 -6.53
CA LEU A 76 -10.41 -3.12 -6.43
C LEU A 76 -10.97 -2.95 -7.82
N VAL A 77 -12.20 -3.44 -7.98
CA VAL A 77 -12.98 -3.29 -9.19
C VAL A 77 -14.29 -2.62 -8.84
N ASP A 78 -14.68 -1.62 -9.63
CA ASP A 78 -15.98 -0.97 -9.57
C ASP A 78 -16.59 -0.93 -10.97
N SER A 79 -17.73 -1.57 -11.15
CA SER A 79 -18.49 -1.65 -12.41
C SER A 79 -19.83 -0.90 -12.34
N GLY A 80 -20.01 -0.05 -11.33
CA GLY A 80 -21.23 0.72 -11.10
C GLY A 80 -22.36 -0.17 -10.57
N VAL A 81 -23.35 -0.48 -11.39
CA VAL A 81 -24.56 -1.20 -10.98
C VAL A 81 -24.66 -2.55 -11.68
N MET A 82 -23.80 -3.49 -11.27
CA MET A 82 -23.80 -4.87 -11.76
C MET A 82 -24.32 -5.85 -10.68
N PRO A 83 -25.21 -6.81 -11.00
CA PRO A 83 -25.60 -7.87 -10.07
C PRO A 83 -24.40 -8.68 -9.58
N ALA A 84 -24.41 -9.10 -8.32
CA ALA A 84 -23.27 -9.79 -7.70
C ALA A 84 -22.89 -11.09 -8.44
N ASP A 85 -23.88 -11.90 -8.87
CA ASP A 85 -23.63 -13.14 -9.60
C ASP A 85 -22.96 -12.88 -10.96
N GLN A 86 -23.38 -11.83 -11.66
CA GLN A 86 -22.77 -11.42 -12.92
C GLN A 86 -21.37 -10.84 -12.71
N MET A 87 -21.18 -10.02 -11.65
CA MET A 87 -19.87 -9.49 -11.26
C MET A 87 -18.89 -10.61 -10.92
N MET A 88 -19.36 -11.67 -10.28
CA MET A 88 -18.55 -12.84 -9.96
C MET A 88 -18.14 -13.59 -11.22
N ALA A 89 -19.09 -13.90 -12.10
CA ALA A 89 -18.84 -14.70 -13.30
C ALA A 89 -18.06 -13.96 -14.39
N THR A 90 -18.34 -12.67 -14.60
CA THR A 90 -17.79 -11.89 -15.72
C THR A 90 -16.49 -11.18 -15.36
N ILE A 91 -16.27 -10.80 -14.10
CA ILE A 91 -15.12 -9.99 -13.72
C ILE A 91 -14.26 -10.67 -12.65
N THR A 92 -14.85 -11.06 -11.52
CA THR A 92 -14.07 -11.59 -10.39
C THR A 92 -13.34 -12.87 -10.77
N ARG A 93 -14.06 -13.88 -11.30
CA ARG A 93 -13.47 -15.18 -11.67
C ARG A 93 -12.38 -15.08 -12.73
N PRO A 94 -12.56 -14.38 -13.87
CA PRO A 94 -11.49 -14.24 -14.86
C PRO A 94 -10.24 -13.56 -14.28
N ILE A 95 -10.40 -12.58 -13.40
CA ILE A 95 -9.26 -11.94 -12.71
C ILE A 95 -8.56 -12.96 -11.80
N GLU A 96 -9.30 -13.70 -10.97
CA GLU A 96 -8.71 -14.71 -10.08
C GLU A 96 -7.93 -15.78 -10.86
N GLU A 97 -8.52 -16.29 -11.94
CA GLU A 97 -7.90 -17.29 -12.81
C GLU A 97 -6.59 -16.76 -13.41
N ALA A 98 -6.57 -15.53 -13.94
CA ALA A 98 -5.35 -14.94 -14.48
C ALA A 98 -4.31 -14.56 -13.42
N MET A 99 -4.74 -14.25 -12.20
CA MET A 99 -3.81 -13.99 -11.09
C MET A 99 -3.14 -15.27 -10.59
N ASN A 100 -3.81 -16.43 -10.71
CA ASN A 100 -3.26 -17.72 -10.31
C ASN A 100 -2.03 -18.12 -11.15
N ASP A 101 -1.94 -17.64 -12.39
CA ASP A 101 -0.81 -17.89 -13.30
C ASP A 101 0.45 -17.06 -12.98
N ILE A 102 0.40 -16.19 -11.95
CA ILE A 102 1.52 -15.34 -11.57
C ILE A 102 2.50 -16.12 -10.69
N PRO A 103 3.81 -16.15 -11.01
CA PRO A 103 4.80 -16.82 -10.18
C PRO A 103 4.83 -16.27 -8.75
N GLY A 104 4.82 -17.18 -7.77
CA GLY A 104 4.94 -16.85 -6.35
C GLY A 104 3.62 -16.49 -5.66
N VAL A 105 2.48 -16.62 -6.34
CA VAL A 105 1.16 -16.55 -5.69
C VAL A 105 0.96 -17.79 -4.82
N GLU A 106 0.59 -17.57 -3.56
CA GLU A 106 0.29 -18.63 -2.58
C GLU A 106 -1.21 -18.85 -2.44
N SER A 107 -1.99 -17.77 -2.39
CA SER A 107 -3.45 -17.85 -2.31
C SER A 107 -4.13 -16.59 -2.85
N ILE A 108 -5.37 -16.75 -3.30
CA ILE A 108 -6.22 -15.65 -3.75
C ILE A 108 -7.51 -15.68 -2.93
N ARG A 109 -7.94 -14.51 -2.44
CA ARG A 109 -9.22 -14.34 -1.75
C ARG A 109 -9.96 -13.17 -2.36
N SER A 110 -11.17 -13.41 -2.85
CA SER A 110 -12.04 -12.35 -3.33
C SER A 110 -13.26 -12.15 -2.44
N ALA A 111 -13.77 -10.93 -2.46
CA ALA A 111 -15.08 -10.59 -1.97
C ALA A 111 -15.81 -9.82 -3.08
N THR A 112 -16.88 -10.40 -3.59
CA THR A 112 -17.71 -9.79 -4.63
C THR A 112 -19.01 -9.30 -4.01
N SER A 113 -19.41 -8.09 -4.38
CA SER A 113 -20.70 -7.52 -4.02
C SER A 113 -21.35 -6.89 -5.25
N ARG A 114 -22.47 -6.19 -5.07
CA ARG A 114 -23.17 -5.52 -6.17
C ARG A 114 -22.28 -4.39 -6.70
N GLY A 115 -21.89 -4.48 -7.97
CA GLY A 115 -21.11 -3.44 -8.65
C GLY A 115 -19.65 -3.32 -8.22
N SER A 116 -19.19 -4.11 -7.25
CA SER A 116 -17.81 -4.02 -6.77
C SER A 116 -17.21 -5.38 -6.42
N ALA A 117 -15.90 -5.50 -6.57
CA ALA A 117 -15.15 -6.68 -6.15
C ALA A 117 -13.79 -6.27 -5.58
N GLU A 118 -13.40 -6.90 -4.48
CA GLU A 118 -12.05 -6.80 -3.92
C GLU A 118 -11.36 -8.15 -4.09
N ILE A 119 -10.28 -8.20 -4.88
CA ILE A 119 -9.46 -9.39 -5.07
C ILE A 119 -8.12 -9.20 -4.36
N ASN A 120 -7.80 -10.11 -3.45
CA ASN A 120 -6.59 -10.13 -2.65
C ASN A 120 -5.69 -11.26 -3.10
N VAL A 121 -4.54 -10.91 -3.65
CA VAL A 121 -3.52 -11.86 -4.11
C VAL A 121 -2.40 -11.90 -3.08
N PHE A 122 -2.23 -13.04 -2.42
CA PHE A 122 -1.17 -13.30 -1.46
C PHE A 122 0.00 -13.99 -2.14
N PHE A 123 1.21 -13.53 -1.85
CA PHE A 123 2.46 -14.05 -2.40
C PHE A 123 3.33 -14.69 -1.31
N ASP A 124 4.31 -15.51 -1.72
CA ASP A 124 5.35 -16.01 -0.82
C ASP A 124 6.22 -14.87 -0.27
N TRP A 125 6.66 -14.96 0.98
CA TRP A 125 7.49 -13.94 1.64
C TRP A 125 8.86 -13.70 0.97
N LYS A 126 9.32 -14.61 0.10
CA LYS A 126 10.62 -14.55 -0.58
C LYS A 126 10.58 -13.81 -1.92
N VAL A 127 9.41 -13.41 -2.42
CA VAL A 127 9.32 -12.72 -3.72
C VAL A 127 9.52 -11.22 -3.62
N ASP A 128 10.00 -10.61 -4.69
CA ASP A 128 10.04 -9.15 -4.81
C ASP A 128 8.64 -8.62 -5.12
N MET A 129 8.03 -7.97 -4.12
CA MET A 129 6.68 -7.41 -4.25
C MET A 129 6.56 -6.26 -5.26
N ILE A 130 7.64 -5.58 -5.63
CA ILE A 130 7.63 -4.59 -6.73
C ILE A 130 7.46 -5.34 -8.05
N GLN A 131 8.25 -6.40 -8.26
CA GLN A 131 8.16 -7.23 -9.45
C GLN A 131 6.80 -7.94 -9.56
N SER A 132 6.31 -8.50 -8.45
CA SER A 132 4.98 -9.12 -8.40
C SER A 132 3.86 -8.15 -8.75
N LEU A 133 3.94 -6.90 -8.29
CA LEU A 133 2.97 -5.85 -8.68
C LEU A 133 3.01 -5.58 -10.19
N MET A 134 4.19 -5.54 -10.80
CA MET A 134 4.30 -5.37 -12.26
C MET A 134 3.71 -6.56 -13.02
N PHE A 135 3.88 -7.78 -12.52
CA PHE A 135 3.24 -8.97 -13.11
C PHE A 135 1.72 -8.90 -13.01
N VAL A 136 1.18 -8.52 -11.84
CA VAL A 136 -0.27 -8.32 -11.66
C VAL A 136 -0.80 -7.28 -12.64
N GLN A 137 -0.14 -6.12 -12.75
CA GLN A 137 -0.55 -5.06 -13.68
C GLN A 137 -0.48 -5.53 -15.13
N GLY A 138 0.57 -6.27 -15.52
CA GLY A 138 0.71 -6.83 -16.86
C GLY A 138 -0.38 -7.84 -17.20
N ARG A 139 -0.71 -8.74 -16.28
CA ARG A 139 -1.82 -9.72 -16.45
C ARG A 139 -3.17 -9.03 -16.54
N LEU A 140 -3.41 -8.04 -15.69
CA LEU A 140 -4.65 -7.27 -15.72
C LEU A 140 -4.80 -6.48 -17.03
N ALA A 141 -3.71 -5.91 -17.56
CA ALA A 141 -3.71 -5.24 -18.85
C ALA A 141 -4.04 -6.20 -20.02
N GLN A 142 -3.60 -7.46 -19.97
CA GLN A 142 -3.96 -8.47 -20.96
C GLN A 142 -5.46 -8.82 -20.91
N LEU A 143 -6.06 -8.81 -19.71
CA LEU A 143 -7.49 -9.04 -19.51
C LEU A 143 -8.38 -7.82 -19.81
N ALA A 144 -7.80 -6.64 -20.04
CA ALA A 144 -8.57 -5.41 -20.21
C ALA A 144 -9.61 -5.49 -21.34
N GLY A 145 -9.38 -6.31 -22.38
CA GLY A 145 -10.34 -6.54 -23.45
C GLY A 145 -11.52 -7.47 -23.10
N GLN A 146 -11.41 -8.26 -22.03
CA GLN A 146 -12.46 -9.16 -21.55
C GLN A 146 -13.31 -8.53 -20.45
N ILE A 147 -12.77 -7.50 -19.78
CA ILE A 147 -13.46 -6.75 -18.74
C ILE A 147 -14.30 -5.64 -19.41
N PRO A 148 -15.56 -5.43 -18.99
CA PRO A 148 -16.38 -4.33 -19.51
C PRO A 148 -15.68 -2.97 -19.35
N THR A 149 -15.74 -2.11 -20.36
CA THR A 149 -15.14 -0.76 -20.33
C THR A 149 -15.76 0.16 -19.29
N THR A 150 -16.94 -0.20 -18.76
CA THR A 150 -17.59 0.48 -17.64
C THR A 150 -16.93 0.17 -16.30
N ALA A 151 -16.07 -0.84 -16.20
CA ALA A 151 -15.39 -1.21 -14.97
C ALA A 151 -14.10 -0.40 -14.78
N SER A 152 -13.98 0.28 -13.64
CA SER A 152 -12.75 0.90 -13.18
C SER A 152 -11.96 -0.08 -12.32
N LEU A 153 -10.65 -0.11 -12.53
CA LEU A 153 -9.72 -1.03 -11.88
C LEU A 153 -8.67 -0.22 -11.12
N GLN A 154 -8.47 -0.52 -9.85
CA GLN A 154 -7.40 0.07 -9.04
C GLN A 154 -6.56 -1.05 -8.43
N VAL A 155 -5.24 -0.96 -8.60
CA VAL A 155 -4.31 -1.98 -8.11
C VAL A 155 -3.25 -1.32 -7.26
N TRP A 156 -3.04 -1.83 -6.05
CA TRP A 156 -1.94 -1.42 -5.20
C TRP A 156 -1.41 -2.57 -4.36
N ARG A 157 -0.12 -2.48 -4.04
CA ARG A 157 0.53 -3.32 -3.04
C ARG A 157 0.13 -2.83 -1.64
N LEU A 158 -0.21 -3.77 -0.76
CA LEU A 158 -0.39 -3.44 0.65
C LEU A 158 0.98 -3.28 1.32
N THR A 159 1.15 -2.20 2.08
CA THR A 159 2.32 -1.99 2.95
C THR A 159 1.84 -1.78 4.38
N PHE A 160 2.73 -1.94 5.36
CA PHE A 160 2.38 -1.63 6.76
C PHE A 160 2.03 -0.15 6.98
N SER A 161 2.37 0.73 6.03
CA SER A 161 1.96 2.15 6.02
C SER A 161 0.51 2.38 5.59
N ALA A 162 -0.20 1.34 5.13
CA ALA A 162 -1.58 1.47 4.64
C ALA A 162 -2.62 1.60 5.76
N PHE A 163 -2.24 1.31 7.01
CA PHE A 163 -3.14 1.43 8.16
C PHE A 163 -3.26 2.89 8.61
N PRO A 164 -4.48 3.42 8.82
CA PRO A 164 -4.67 4.78 9.31
C PRO A 164 -4.01 4.97 10.68
N ILE A 165 -3.18 6.01 10.80
CA ILE A 165 -2.52 6.38 12.06
C ILE A 165 -3.35 7.43 12.83
N ILE A 166 -4.12 8.24 12.10
CA ILE A 166 -4.97 9.31 12.64
C ILE A 166 -6.33 9.24 11.95
N GLY A 167 -7.40 9.24 12.74
CA GLY A 167 -8.77 9.46 12.27
C GLY A 167 -9.26 10.82 12.77
N ILE A 168 -9.82 11.64 11.88
CA ILE A 168 -10.38 12.96 12.20
C ILE A 168 -11.85 12.95 11.78
N SER A 169 -12.73 13.34 12.69
CA SER A 169 -14.14 13.58 12.36
C SER A 169 -14.37 15.07 12.13
N LEU A 170 -15.07 15.41 11.06
CA LEU A 170 -15.47 16.78 10.76
C LEU A 170 -16.93 16.95 11.15
N THR A 171 -17.22 17.99 11.93
CA THR A 171 -18.59 18.30 12.37
C THR A 171 -18.82 19.79 12.28
N ALA A 172 -19.92 20.19 11.66
CA ALA A 172 -20.36 21.57 11.55
C ALA A 172 -21.88 21.62 11.82
N PRO A 173 -22.32 22.08 13.00
CA PRO A 173 -23.75 22.12 13.34
C PRO A 173 -24.59 22.98 12.41
N ASP A 174 -24.01 24.07 11.89
CA ASP A 174 -24.71 25.08 11.09
C ASP A 174 -24.46 24.95 9.58
N ARG A 175 -23.95 23.80 9.09
CA ARG A 175 -23.68 23.57 7.67
C ARG A 175 -24.24 22.26 7.19
N ASP A 176 -24.63 22.21 5.90
CA ASP A 176 -25.00 20.94 5.29
C ASP A 176 -23.80 20.01 5.19
N ILE A 177 -24.05 18.71 5.30
CA ILE A 177 -23.02 17.69 5.23
C ILE A 177 -22.33 17.65 3.86
N ALA A 178 -23.01 18.09 2.79
CA ALA A 178 -22.44 18.22 1.45
C ALA A 178 -21.35 19.31 1.40
N ASP A 179 -21.61 20.48 1.98
CA ASP A 179 -20.63 21.58 2.05
C ASP A 179 -19.40 21.19 2.89
N VAL A 180 -19.64 20.44 3.98
CA VAL A 180 -18.56 19.89 4.82
C VAL A 180 -17.74 18.89 4.03
N TRP A 181 -18.39 18.01 3.26
CA TRP A 181 -17.71 17.04 2.39
C TRP A 181 -16.88 17.74 1.30
N GLU A 182 -17.41 18.78 0.66
CA GLU A 182 -16.70 19.55 -0.36
C GLU A 182 -15.45 20.22 0.24
N THR A 183 -15.61 20.86 1.40
CA THR A 183 -14.49 21.46 2.15
C THR A 183 -13.44 20.39 2.51
N ALA A 184 -13.89 19.22 2.97
CA ALA A 184 -13.01 18.11 3.31
C ALA A 184 -12.24 17.60 2.09
N ARG A 185 -12.92 17.44 0.94
CA ARG A 185 -12.39 16.88 -0.29
C ARG A 185 -11.40 17.81 -1.00
N TYR A 186 -11.74 19.09 -1.13
CA TYR A 186 -11.01 20.04 -1.97
C TYR A 186 -10.08 20.98 -1.18
N VAL A 187 -10.33 21.20 0.12
CA VAL A 187 -9.49 22.08 0.95
C VAL A 187 -8.61 21.28 1.91
N ILE A 188 -9.22 20.42 2.73
CA ILE A 188 -8.50 19.75 3.83
C ILE A 188 -7.62 18.61 3.30
N LYS A 189 -8.20 17.69 2.52
CA LYS A 189 -7.48 16.51 2.00
C LYS A 189 -6.20 16.88 1.23
N PRO A 190 -6.19 17.85 0.29
CA PRO A 190 -4.96 18.22 -0.42
C PRO A 190 -3.91 18.85 0.50
N ARG A 191 -4.32 19.59 1.53
CA ARG A 191 -3.39 20.18 2.50
C ARG A 191 -2.72 19.10 3.36
N LEU A 192 -3.49 18.12 3.84
CA LEU A 192 -2.95 16.99 4.60
C LEU A 192 -2.03 16.11 3.75
N ALA A 193 -2.39 15.87 2.49
CA ALA A 193 -1.57 15.07 1.57
C ALA A 193 -0.21 15.71 1.24
N ARG A 194 -0.04 17.02 1.45
CA ARG A 194 1.25 17.72 1.26
C ARG A 194 2.21 17.60 2.44
N VAL A 195 1.75 17.11 3.58
CA VAL A 195 2.59 16.97 4.78
C VAL A 195 3.62 15.87 4.55
N LYS A 196 4.90 16.17 4.78
CA LYS A 196 6.00 15.20 4.62
C LYS A 196 5.76 13.97 5.50
N GLY A 197 5.75 12.79 4.88
CA GLY A 197 5.50 11.51 5.56
C GLY A 197 4.06 11.00 5.44
N VAL A 198 3.13 11.78 4.89
CA VAL A 198 1.76 11.32 4.61
C VAL A 198 1.73 10.60 3.27
N ALA A 199 1.41 9.31 3.28
CA ALA A 199 1.29 8.50 2.07
C ALA A 199 -0.11 8.61 1.43
N ARG A 200 -1.17 8.63 2.24
CA ARG A 200 -2.56 8.65 1.78
C ARG A 200 -3.47 9.35 2.77
N VAL A 201 -4.48 10.04 2.25
CA VAL A 201 -5.57 10.65 3.02
C VAL A 201 -6.88 10.19 2.40
N ASP A 202 -7.62 9.40 3.16
CA ASP A 202 -8.91 8.84 2.76
C ASP A 202 -10.04 9.65 3.38
N LEU A 203 -11.08 9.91 2.60
CA LEU A 203 -12.31 10.55 3.08
C LEU A 203 -13.35 9.46 3.22
N VAL A 204 -13.94 9.33 4.41
CA VAL A 204 -14.90 8.28 4.73
C VAL A 204 -16.23 8.92 5.14
N GLY A 205 -17.32 8.45 4.54
CA GLY A 205 -18.66 8.97 4.79
C GLY A 205 -18.93 10.34 4.15
N GLY A 206 -19.90 11.06 4.72
CA GLY A 206 -20.44 12.31 4.18
C GLY A 206 -21.35 12.10 2.97
N ARG A 207 -21.65 13.18 2.25
CA ARG A 207 -22.50 13.17 1.05
C ARG A 207 -21.80 13.94 -0.04
N GLU A 208 -21.43 13.26 -1.12
CA GLU A 208 -20.92 13.91 -2.32
C GLU A 208 -22.04 14.73 -2.96
N PRO A 209 -21.81 16.01 -3.30
CA PRO A 209 -22.80 16.81 -4.02
C PRO A 209 -23.10 16.20 -5.40
N GLU A 210 -24.37 15.92 -5.66
CA GLU A 210 -24.83 15.34 -6.91
C GLU A 210 -26.12 16.02 -7.39
N PHE A 211 -26.26 16.18 -8.72
CA PHE A 211 -27.48 16.68 -9.35
C PHE A 211 -28.32 15.51 -9.83
N HIS A 212 -29.54 15.39 -9.31
CA HIS A 212 -30.48 14.35 -9.70
C HIS A 212 -31.47 14.86 -10.74
N VAL A 213 -31.43 14.30 -11.93
CA VAL A 213 -32.44 14.55 -12.96
C VAL A 213 -33.53 13.49 -12.87
N VAL A 214 -34.67 13.84 -12.27
CA VAL A 214 -35.81 12.94 -12.12
C VAL A 214 -36.74 13.11 -13.32
N ALA A 215 -36.70 12.15 -14.24
CA ALA A 215 -37.53 12.16 -15.44
C ALA A 215 -38.98 11.73 -15.14
N ASP A 216 -39.95 12.48 -15.65
CA ASP A 216 -41.37 12.12 -15.62
C ASP A 216 -41.74 11.35 -16.91
N PRO A 217 -42.09 10.05 -16.83
CA PRO A 217 -42.40 9.24 -18.00
C PRO A 217 -43.58 9.78 -18.82
N ALA A 218 -44.57 10.41 -18.18
CA ALA A 218 -45.73 10.95 -18.88
C ALA A 218 -45.36 12.17 -19.73
N LYS A 219 -44.49 13.04 -19.21
CA LYS A 219 -43.98 14.21 -19.96
C LYS A 219 -43.05 13.81 -21.10
N LEU A 220 -42.20 12.81 -20.88
CA LEU A 220 -41.36 12.25 -21.95
C LEU A 220 -42.21 11.69 -23.10
N ALA A 221 -43.22 10.88 -22.77
CA ALA A 221 -44.14 10.33 -23.76
C ALA A 221 -44.92 11.42 -24.52
N ALA A 222 -45.41 12.45 -23.81
CA ALA A 222 -46.11 13.58 -24.44
C ALA A 222 -45.20 14.38 -25.39
N GLY A 223 -43.89 14.43 -25.11
CA GLY A 223 -42.88 15.04 -25.97
C GLY A 223 -42.35 14.14 -27.08
N GLY A 224 -42.80 12.87 -27.16
CA GLY A 224 -42.26 11.89 -28.10
C GLY A 224 -40.78 11.54 -27.84
N LEU A 225 -40.30 11.74 -26.62
CA LEU A 225 -38.91 11.50 -26.21
C LEU A 225 -38.79 10.20 -25.42
N THR A 226 -37.68 9.50 -25.63
CA THR A 226 -37.30 8.35 -24.80
C THR A 226 -36.38 8.80 -23.66
N LEU A 227 -36.22 7.93 -22.64
CA LEU A 227 -35.23 8.16 -21.59
C LEU A 227 -33.79 8.20 -22.17
N ALA A 228 -33.52 7.43 -23.22
CA ALA A 228 -32.22 7.45 -23.89
C ALA A 228 -31.94 8.82 -24.51
N ASP A 229 -32.95 9.43 -25.16
CA ASP A 229 -32.82 10.77 -25.74
C ASP A 229 -32.48 11.83 -24.67
N LEU A 230 -33.10 11.73 -23.48
CA LEU A 230 -32.78 12.62 -22.35
C LEU A 230 -31.32 12.44 -21.90
N VAL A 231 -30.86 11.20 -21.73
CA VAL A 231 -29.48 10.90 -21.31
C VAL A 231 -28.47 11.40 -22.33
N ASP A 232 -28.71 11.13 -23.62
CA ASP A 232 -27.82 11.57 -24.70
C ASP A 232 -27.80 13.08 -24.83
N ARG A 233 -28.94 13.75 -24.60
CA ARG A 233 -29.00 15.21 -24.61
C ARG A 233 -28.24 15.83 -23.45
N LEU A 234 -28.40 15.30 -22.23
CA LEU A 234 -27.63 15.76 -21.06
C LEU A 234 -26.13 15.58 -21.27
N ARG A 235 -25.70 14.46 -21.85
CA ARG A 235 -24.29 14.22 -22.22
C ARG A 235 -23.78 15.21 -23.24
N ALA A 236 -24.60 15.57 -24.23
CA ALA A 236 -24.24 16.53 -25.27
C ALA A 236 -24.19 17.98 -24.75
N THR A 237 -24.97 18.33 -23.73
CA THR A 237 -25.00 19.69 -23.17
C THR A 237 -23.75 19.96 -22.32
N ASN A 238 -23.34 19.04 -21.46
CA ASN A 238 -22.23 19.26 -20.52
C ASN A 238 -20.83 19.03 -21.14
N LEU A 239 -20.56 19.66 -22.29
CA LEU A 239 -19.29 19.52 -23.02
C LEU A 239 -18.55 20.85 -23.09
N VAL A 240 -17.23 20.79 -22.92
CA VAL A 240 -16.33 21.89 -23.23
C VAL A 240 -15.45 21.44 -24.38
N ALA A 241 -15.57 22.11 -25.52
CA ALA A 241 -14.88 21.74 -26.76
C ALA A 241 -14.10 22.94 -27.32
N PRO A 242 -12.89 22.71 -27.86
CA PRO A 242 -12.18 23.74 -28.61
C PRO A 242 -12.90 24.03 -29.92
N ALA A 243 -13.19 25.30 -30.18
CA ALA A 243 -13.80 25.77 -31.42
C ALA A 243 -12.78 26.13 -32.51
N GLY A 244 -11.49 26.10 -32.18
CA GLY A 244 -10.39 26.40 -33.08
C GLY A 244 -9.46 27.47 -32.52
N MET A 245 -8.44 27.82 -33.29
CA MET A 245 -7.51 28.89 -32.95
C MET A 245 -7.90 30.15 -33.74
N LEU A 246 -7.96 31.28 -33.06
CA LEU A 246 -8.12 32.60 -33.65
C LEU A 246 -6.76 33.30 -33.63
N GLU A 247 -6.28 33.72 -34.79
CA GLU A 247 -5.05 34.52 -34.89
C GLU A 247 -5.38 36.00 -34.90
N GLU A 248 -4.86 36.75 -33.92
CA GLU A 248 -5.00 38.19 -33.84
C GLU A 248 -3.71 38.81 -33.29
N ASN A 249 -3.24 39.91 -33.90
CA ASN A 249 -2.01 40.62 -33.48
C ASN A 249 -0.75 39.72 -33.35
N HIS A 250 -0.55 38.77 -34.27
CA HIS A 250 0.54 37.77 -34.22
C HIS A 250 0.49 36.87 -32.95
N GLN A 251 -0.68 36.73 -32.35
CA GLN A 251 -0.95 35.83 -31.23
C GLN A 251 -2.08 34.86 -31.57
N LEU A 252 -1.91 33.59 -31.21
CA LEU A 252 -2.90 32.53 -31.39
C LEU A 252 -3.68 32.35 -30.09
N TYR A 253 -4.98 32.60 -30.15
CA TYR A 253 -5.92 32.42 -29.07
C TYR A 253 -6.75 31.15 -29.30
N LEU A 254 -6.77 30.25 -28.33
CA LEU A 254 -7.69 29.10 -28.38
C LEU A 254 -9.11 29.57 -28.06
N ALA A 255 -10.00 29.48 -29.03
CA ALA A 255 -11.42 29.67 -28.82
C ALA A 255 -12.02 28.40 -28.20
N LEU A 256 -12.76 28.55 -27.11
CA LEU A 256 -13.45 27.47 -26.42
C LEU A 256 -14.95 27.71 -26.47
N VAL A 257 -15.71 26.67 -26.77
CA VAL A 257 -17.17 26.64 -26.57
C VAL A 257 -17.43 25.79 -25.33
N SER A 258 -18.12 26.39 -24.35
CA SER A 258 -18.44 25.74 -23.08
C SER A 258 -19.95 25.63 -22.93
N GLY A 259 -20.46 24.40 -22.81
CA GLY A 259 -21.81 24.09 -22.32
C GLY A 259 -21.79 23.59 -20.87
N ARG A 260 -20.75 23.92 -20.10
CA ARG A 260 -20.57 23.39 -18.74
C ARG A 260 -21.74 23.82 -17.85
N LEU A 261 -22.42 22.82 -17.28
CA LEU A 261 -23.49 23.00 -16.30
C LEU A 261 -22.86 23.41 -14.96
N ALA A 262 -23.22 24.59 -14.43
CA ALA A 262 -22.68 25.10 -13.17
C ALA A 262 -23.71 25.07 -12.04
N SER A 263 -24.99 25.16 -12.39
CA SER A 263 -26.11 25.22 -11.45
C SER A 263 -27.27 24.34 -11.92
N ALA A 264 -28.23 24.09 -11.02
CA ALA A 264 -29.45 23.35 -11.37
C ALA A 264 -30.28 24.05 -12.45
N ASP A 265 -30.18 25.38 -12.58
CA ASP A 265 -30.90 26.16 -13.58
C ASP A 265 -30.34 25.96 -15.00
N ASP A 266 -29.11 25.44 -15.12
CA ASP A 266 -28.47 25.15 -16.41
C ASP A 266 -28.91 23.79 -17.00
N ILE A 267 -29.50 22.91 -16.17
CA ILE A 267 -29.87 21.52 -16.49
C ILE A 267 -31.29 21.43 -17.07
#